data_AF-A0A2Z2PB00-F1
#
_entry.id   AF-A0A2Z2PB00-F1
#
_cell.length_a   1.000
_cell.length_b   1.000
_cell.length_c   1.000
_cell.angle_alpha   90.00
_cell.angle_beta   90.00
_cell.angle_gamma   90.00
#
_symmetry.space_group_name_H-M   'P 1'
#
loop_
_entity.id
_entity.type
_entity.pdbx_description
1 polymer ?
#
loop_
_entity_poly.entity_id
_entity_poly.type
_entity_poly.pdbx_seq_one_letter_code
_entity_poly.pdbx_strand_id
1 'polypeptide(L)'
;MPSALPEILGTPAAPLPRGRTQTRRAARALAVLAMIAVPFVLAEQGRSGGVVAGVALPALGVAEGVEIQPRTEPDHSPATAFAFEAASPFVASYGDAASALRAETCLTEAIYYEGALEPESGQRAIAQVVLNRVRHPAYPDSVCGVVFEGQHRSTGCQFTFTCDGSRARPPVPNLWARANRVAKAALGGAVEPDVGLSTHYHADYVTPYWSASLDPAGQIGRHMFYRWRGTNGQASSFTMRYSGKEPEIAAYTPRAAAGDEIPAVMPGATQAGSIAEITATFDPAPPAPAATPFRARPLRLAKDAADGGK
;
A
#
# COMPACT_ATOMS: atom_id res chain seq x y z
N MET A 1 67.89 -1.05 36.33
CA MET A 1 66.83 -2.07 36.35
C MET A 1 65.65 -1.56 35.55
N PRO A 2 65.41 -2.13 34.37
CA PRO A 2 64.09 -2.66 34.08
C PRO A 2 64.17 -4.11 33.60
N SER A 3 63.16 -4.86 34.04
CA SER A 3 63.03 -6.31 33.91
C SER A 3 62.75 -6.76 32.48
N ALA A 4 63.17 -8.00 32.25
CA ALA A 4 63.16 -8.74 31.00
C ALA A 4 61.76 -8.99 30.42
N LEU A 5 61.72 -9.00 29.08
CA LEU A 5 60.72 -9.67 28.27
C LEU A 5 60.87 -11.20 28.39
N PRO A 6 59.78 -11.95 28.25
CA PRO A 6 59.84 -13.27 27.65
C PRO A 6 59.10 -13.32 26.30
N GLU A 7 59.83 -13.74 25.26
CA GLU A 7 59.28 -14.61 24.22
C GLU A 7 58.63 -15.83 24.91
N ILE A 8 57.54 -16.42 24.40
CA ILE A 8 57.55 -17.59 23.49
C ILE A 8 56.09 -17.96 23.10
N LEU A 9 55.98 -18.59 21.93
CA LEU A 9 55.01 -19.61 21.50
C LEU A 9 53.80 -19.14 20.68
N GLY A 10 54.01 -19.20 19.37
CA GLY A 10 52.98 -19.15 18.34
C GLY A 10 51.96 -20.28 18.48
N THR A 11 50.71 -19.90 18.27
CA THR A 11 49.55 -20.78 18.24
C THR A 11 49.42 -21.41 16.85
N PRO A 12 49.31 -22.74 16.72
CA PRO A 12 49.08 -23.36 15.41
C PRO A 12 47.65 -23.08 14.91
N ALA A 13 47.56 -22.76 13.62
CA ALA A 13 46.34 -22.50 12.88
C ALA A 13 45.39 -23.71 12.90
N ALA A 14 44.11 -23.45 13.15
CA ALA A 14 43.05 -24.45 13.07
C ALA A 14 42.80 -24.88 11.61
N PRO A 15 42.55 -26.18 11.34
CA PRO A 15 42.33 -26.68 9.99
C PRO A 15 40.95 -26.30 9.44
N LEU A 16 40.93 -25.87 8.18
CA LEU A 16 39.72 -25.62 7.38
C LEU A 16 38.86 -26.88 7.24
N PRO A 17 37.52 -26.78 7.29
CA PRO A 17 36.63 -27.92 7.05
C PRO A 17 36.72 -28.37 5.59
N ARG A 18 37.10 -29.64 5.40
CA ARG A 18 37.14 -30.33 4.10
C ARG A 18 35.73 -30.41 3.50
N GLY A 19 35.63 -30.04 2.23
CA GLY A 19 34.41 -30.06 1.44
C GLY A 19 33.75 -31.43 1.41
N ARG A 20 32.45 -31.46 1.72
CA ARG A 20 31.59 -32.62 1.49
C ARG A 20 31.43 -32.81 -0.02
N THR A 21 31.84 -33.98 -0.49
CA THR A 21 31.64 -34.47 -1.85
C THR A 21 30.15 -34.56 -2.15
N GLN A 22 29.69 -33.73 -3.08
CA GLN A 22 28.33 -33.73 -3.61
C GLN A 22 28.18 -34.93 -4.55
N THR A 23 27.63 -36.04 -4.05
CA THR A 23 27.28 -37.19 -4.88
C THR A 23 26.10 -36.82 -5.77
N ARG A 24 26.38 -36.55 -7.05
CA ARG A 24 25.38 -36.36 -8.10
C ARG A 24 24.60 -37.66 -8.28
N ARG A 25 23.40 -37.76 -7.70
CA ARG A 25 22.38 -38.73 -8.15
C ARG A 25 21.61 -38.08 -9.29
N ALA A 26 21.99 -38.44 -10.52
CA ALA A 26 21.19 -38.18 -11.71
C ALA A 26 19.89 -39.00 -11.61
N ALA A 27 18.77 -38.32 -11.31
CA ALA A 27 17.44 -38.88 -11.47
C ALA A 27 16.79 -38.23 -12.70
N ARG A 28 16.34 -39.09 -13.60
CA ARG A 28 15.91 -38.83 -14.96
C ARG A 28 14.65 -37.96 -15.01
N ALA A 29 14.71 -36.85 -15.74
CA ALA A 29 13.52 -36.15 -16.19
C ALA A 29 12.85 -36.97 -17.31
N LEU A 30 11.72 -37.62 -17.01
CA LEU A 30 10.81 -38.10 -18.05
C LEU A 30 9.93 -36.93 -18.48
N ALA A 31 10.21 -36.38 -19.66
CA ALA A 31 9.31 -35.46 -20.34
C ALA A 31 8.12 -36.25 -20.90
N VAL A 32 6.93 -36.07 -20.33
CA VAL A 32 5.68 -36.51 -20.96
C VAL A 32 5.24 -35.38 -21.89
N LEU A 33 5.60 -35.50 -23.16
CA LEU A 33 5.16 -34.62 -24.23
C LEU A 33 3.75 -35.06 -24.67
N ALA A 34 2.71 -34.44 -24.12
CA ALA A 34 1.35 -34.58 -24.64
C ALA A 34 1.18 -33.63 -25.83
N MET A 35 1.32 -34.16 -27.04
CA MET A 35 0.99 -33.50 -28.31
C MET A 35 -0.52 -33.31 -28.38
N ILE A 36 -1.01 -32.10 -28.11
CA ILE A 36 -2.36 -31.70 -28.50
C ILE A 36 -2.30 -31.31 -29.98
N ALA A 37 -2.72 -32.25 -30.84
CA ALA A 37 -2.97 -31.97 -32.24
C ALA A 37 -4.22 -31.08 -32.36
N VAL A 38 -4.03 -29.80 -32.66
CA VAL A 38 -5.11 -28.93 -33.15
C VAL A 38 -5.17 -29.13 -34.67
N PRO A 39 -6.29 -29.63 -35.24
CA PRO A 39 -6.41 -29.74 -36.68
C PRO A 39 -6.49 -28.33 -37.28
N PHE A 40 -5.46 -27.98 -38.02
CA PHE A 40 -5.39 -26.82 -38.90
C PHE A 40 -6.38 -27.05 -40.05
N VAL A 41 -7.57 -26.43 -39.99
CA VAL A 41 -8.52 -26.46 -41.11
C VAL A 41 -8.03 -25.46 -42.15
N LEU A 42 -7.49 -26.00 -43.25
CA LEU A 42 -7.25 -25.27 -44.49
C LEU A 42 -8.61 -24.90 -45.10
N ALA A 43 -8.91 -23.61 -45.16
CA ALA A 43 -10.04 -23.09 -45.93
C ALA A 43 -9.63 -22.99 -47.41
N GLU A 44 -10.11 -23.94 -48.23
CA GLU A 44 -10.10 -23.79 -49.68
C GLU A 44 -11.27 -22.92 -50.13
N GLN A 45 -10.95 -21.88 -50.92
CA GLN A 45 -11.90 -21.07 -51.68
C GLN A 45 -12.44 -21.89 -52.85
N GLY A 46 -13.67 -22.39 -52.72
CA GLY A 46 -14.37 -23.17 -53.75
C GLY A 46 -15.73 -22.56 -54.10
N ARG A 47 -15.81 -22.01 -55.32
CA ARG A 47 -16.96 -21.41 -55.97
C ARG A 47 -18.09 -22.43 -56.22
N SER A 48 -19.33 -21.91 -56.21
CA SER A 48 -20.52 -22.29 -56.99
C SER A 48 -21.37 -23.52 -56.61
N GLY A 49 -22.63 -23.20 -56.26
CA GLY A 49 -23.81 -23.77 -56.90
C GLY A 49 -24.44 -24.99 -56.23
N GLY A 50 -25.58 -24.79 -55.57
CA GLY A 50 -26.40 -25.92 -55.13
C GLY A 50 -27.53 -25.50 -54.20
N VAL A 51 -28.74 -25.45 -54.75
CA VAL A 51 -30.00 -25.22 -54.06
C VAL A 51 -30.22 -26.31 -53.01
N VAL A 52 -30.42 -25.91 -51.75
CA VAL A 52 -31.00 -26.78 -50.71
C VAL A 52 -32.16 -26.09 -50.03
N ALA A 53 -33.22 -26.88 -49.88
CA ALA A 53 -34.56 -26.52 -49.46
C ALA A 53 -34.58 -25.78 -48.12
N GLY A 54 -35.48 -24.80 -48.02
CA GLY A 54 -35.75 -24.04 -46.81
C GLY A 54 -36.20 -24.95 -45.68
N VAL A 55 -35.36 -25.07 -44.66
CA VAL A 55 -35.77 -25.44 -43.31
C VAL A 55 -35.94 -24.13 -42.55
N ALA A 56 -37.18 -23.84 -42.14
CA ALA A 56 -37.48 -22.71 -41.28
C ALA A 56 -36.79 -22.91 -39.92
N LEU A 57 -35.76 -22.11 -39.62
CA LEU A 57 -35.27 -21.96 -38.25
C LEU A 57 -36.30 -21.16 -37.44
N PRO A 58 -36.55 -21.50 -36.17
CA PRO A 58 -37.24 -20.59 -35.28
C PRO A 58 -36.38 -19.34 -35.12
N ALA A 59 -37.01 -18.17 -35.22
CA ALA A 59 -36.38 -16.91 -34.85
C ALA A 59 -35.95 -17.00 -33.38
N LEU A 60 -34.65 -17.15 -33.15
CA LEU A 60 -34.07 -16.87 -31.84
C LEU A 60 -34.25 -15.37 -31.62
N GLY A 61 -35.17 -15.04 -30.72
CA GLY A 61 -35.40 -13.67 -30.29
C GLY A 61 -34.09 -13.04 -29.87
N VAL A 62 -33.82 -11.86 -30.43
CA VAL A 62 -32.83 -10.93 -29.89
C VAL A 62 -33.31 -10.62 -28.47
N ALA A 63 -32.61 -11.10 -27.46
CA ALA A 63 -32.79 -10.64 -26.10
C ALA A 63 -32.27 -9.19 -26.04
N GLU A 64 -33.15 -8.25 -26.36
CA GLU A 64 -32.99 -6.86 -25.97
C GLU A 64 -32.97 -6.80 -24.43
N GLY A 65 -31.98 -6.09 -23.88
CA GLY A 65 -31.94 -5.75 -22.46
C GLY A 65 -31.04 -6.63 -21.60
N VAL A 66 -29.73 -6.65 -21.86
CA VAL A 66 -28.77 -6.83 -20.75
C VAL A 66 -28.55 -5.45 -20.14
N GLU A 67 -29.39 -5.13 -19.17
CA GLU A 67 -29.16 -3.98 -18.31
C GLU A 67 -27.89 -4.25 -17.49
N ILE A 68 -26.82 -3.51 -17.78
CA ILE A 68 -25.62 -3.51 -16.95
C ILE A 68 -26.04 -2.90 -15.61
N GLN A 69 -26.28 -3.76 -14.62
CA GLN A 69 -26.47 -3.30 -13.26
C GLN A 69 -25.20 -2.55 -12.83
N PRO A 70 -25.28 -1.29 -12.39
CA PRO A 70 -24.15 -0.62 -11.79
C PRO A 70 -23.65 -1.49 -10.65
N ARG A 71 -22.34 -1.76 -10.58
CA ARG A 71 -21.76 -2.34 -9.37
C ARG A 71 -22.05 -1.35 -8.25
N THR A 72 -23.02 -1.68 -7.42
CA THR A 72 -23.17 -1.06 -6.11
C THR A 72 -21.87 -1.31 -5.37
N GLU A 73 -21.11 -0.24 -5.14
CA GLU A 73 -20.04 -0.22 -4.14
C GLU A 73 -20.56 -0.93 -2.89
N PRO A 74 -19.79 -1.85 -2.28
CA PRO A 74 -20.23 -2.53 -1.07
C PRO A 74 -20.68 -1.46 -0.06
N ASP A 75 -21.94 -1.61 0.37
CA ASP A 75 -22.61 -0.78 1.35
C ASP A 75 -21.70 -0.66 2.58
N HIS A 76 -21.07 0.51 2.74
CA HIS A 76 -20.30 0.86 3.93
C HIS A 76 -21.31 1.10 5.05
N SER A 77 -21.86 0.01 5.58
CA SER A 77 -22.64 0.03 6.79
C SER A 77 -21.70 0.45 7.92
N PRO A 78 -21.97 1.56 8.64
CA PRO A 78 -21.18 1.91 9.81
C PRO A 78 -21.56 0.93 10.92
N ALA A 79 -20.94 -0.24 10.92
CA ALA A 79 -20.85 -1.06 12.11
C ALA A 79 -20.07 -0.23 13.12
N THR A 80 -20.81 0.43 14.03
CA THR A 80 -20.31 1.38 15.02
C THR A 80 -19.50 2.51 14.41
N ALA A 81 -20.18 3.60 14.02
CA ALA A 81 -19.53 4.91 13.94
C ALA A 81 -19.06 5.28 15.36
N PHE A 82 -17.90 4.79 15.74
CA PHE A 82 -17.17 5.36 16.84
C PHE A 82 -16.80 6.77 16.39
N ALA A 83 -17.42 7.77 17.01
CA ALA A 83 -17.12 9.17 16.73
C ALA A 83 -15.69 9.46 17.20
N PHE A 84 -14.72 9.21 16.32
CA PHE A 84 -13.33 9.55 16.57
C PHE A 84 -13.07 10.99 16.15
N GLU A 85 -12.23 11.66 16.92
CA GLU A 85 -11.70 12.97 16.56
C GLU A 85 -10.94 12.83 15.24
N ALA A 86 -11.37 13.58 14.21
CA ALA A 86 -10.66 13.65 12.95
C ALA A 86 -9.26 14.25 13.21
N ALA A 87 -8.25 13.74 12.50
CA ALA A 87 -6.93 14.32 12.58
C ALA A 87 -6.94 15.76 12.04
N SER A 88 -6.18 16.65 12.67
CA SER A 88 -5.96 17.99 12.11
C SER A 88 -5.29 17.90 10.73
N PRO A 89 -5.53 18.83 9.79
CA PRO A 89 -4.85 18.87 8.50
C PRO A 89 -3.32 18.82 8.62
N PHE A 90 -2.65 17.98 7.82
CA PHE A 90 -1.19 17.95 7.71
C PHE A 90 -0.70 18.98 6.69
N VAL A 91 -0.15 20.09 7.16
CA VAL A 91 0.47 21.09 6.30
C VAL A 91 1.98 20.93 6.39
N ALA A 92 2.56 20.27 5.38
CA ALA A 92 3.98 20.01 5.34
C ALA A 92 4.77 21.32 5.15
N SER A 93 5.71 21.59 6.06
CA SER A 93 6.71 22.66 5.91
C SER A 93 8.07 22.02 5.65
N TYR A 94 8.55 22.10 4.42
CA TYR A 94 9.82 21.48 4.02
C TYR A 94 10.99 22.43 4.22
N GLY A 95 12.13 21.87 4.62
CA GLY A 95 13.38 22.62 4.76
C GLY A 95 14.15 22.81 3.46
N ASP A 96 13.81 22.05 2.40
CA ASP A 96 14.33 22.19 1.04
C ASP A 96 13.46 21.42 0.03
N ALA A 97 13.66 21.69 -1.27
CA ALA A 97 12.91 21.04 -2.36
C ALA A 97 13.19 19.53 -2.46
N ALA A 98 14.39 19.08 -2.08
CA ALA A 98 14.72 17.66 -2.11
C ALA A 98 13.93 16.88 -1.06
N SER A 99 13.73 17.46 0.13
CA SER A 99 12.90 16.91 1.20
C SER A 99 11.43 16.90 0.80
N ALA A 100 10.94 17.92 0.09
CA ALA A 100 9.58 17.92 -0.46
C ALA A 100 9.36 16.74 -1.43
N LEU A 101 10.27 16.56 -2.39
CA LEU A 101 10.20 15.46 -3.35
C LEU A 101 10.30 14.08 -2.68
N ARG A 102 11.19 13.94 -1.69
CA ARG A 102 11.33 12.68 -0.93
C ARG A 102 10.07 12.36 -0.14
N ALA A 103 9.47 13.32 0.56
CA ALA A 103 8.26 13.10 1.34
C ALA A 103 7.11 12.63 0.45
N GLU A 104 6.92 13.31 -0.69
CA GLU A 104 5.93 12.91 -1.69
C GLU A 104 6.18 11.49 -2.21
N THR A 105 7.42 11.17 -2.56
CA THR A 105 7.81 9.85 -3.08
C THR A 105 7.57 8.75 -2.05
N CYS A 106 8.03 8.94 -0.81
CA CYS A 106 7.88 7.96 0.27
C CYS A 106 6.39 7.71 0.61
N LEU A 107 5.58 8.78 0.67
CA LEU A 107 4.15 8.62 0.91
C LEU A 107 3.44 7.94 -0.26
N THR A 108 3.83 8.27 -1.50
CA THR A 108 3.33 7.61 -2.71
C THR A 108 3.64 6.10 -2.68
N GLU A 109 4.88 5.73 -2.33
CA GLU A 109 5.28 4.33 -2.20
C GLU A 109 4.43 3.59 -1.17
N ALA A 110 4.25 4.17 0.03
CA ALA A 110 3.41 3.58 1.06
C ALA A 110 1.99 3.32 0.56
N ILE A 111 1.34 4.32 -0.06
CA ILE A 111 -0.02 4.17 -0.59
C ILE A 111 -0.07 3.12 -1.71
N TYR A 112 0.90 3.14 -2.62
CA TYR A 112 0.92 2.23 -3.76
C TYR A 112 1.09 0.77 -3.32
N TYR A 113 2.09 0.48 -2.50
CA TYR A 113 2.39 -0.90 -2.11
C TYR A 113 1.39 -1.47 -1.11
N GLU A 114 0.76 -0.63 -0.29
CA GLU A 114 -0.20 -1.08 0.72
C GLU A 114 -1.65 -1.10 0.20
N GLY A 115 -1.98 -0.30 -0.82
CA GLY A 115 -3.37 -0.10 -1.21
C GLY A 115 -3.62 0.42 -2.62
N ALA A 116 -2.74 0.17 -3.59
CA ALA A 116 -2.95 0.62 -4.99
C ALA A 116 -4.33 0.23 -5.56
N LEU A 117 -4.87 -0.93 -5.16
CA LEU A 117 -6.16 -1.47 -5.61
C LEU A 117 -7.33 -1.18 -4.67
N GLU A 118 -7.09 -0.54 -3.52
CA GLU A 118 -8.16 -0.12 -2.61
C GLU A 118 -8.97 1.04 -3.23
N PRO A 119 -10.20 1.31 -2.73
CA PRO A 119 -10.91 2.55 -3.04
C PRO A 119 -10.08 3.77 -2.64
N GLU A 120 -10.42 4.95 -3.17
CA GLU A 120 -9.60 6.15 -2.92
C GLU A 120 -9.60 6.56 -1.44
N SER A 121 -10.69 6.33 -0.73
CA SER A 121 -10.75 6.45 0.74
C SER A 121 -9.74 5.54 1.44
N GLY A 122 -9.54 4.31 0.96
CA GLY A 122 -8.52 3.40 1.50
C GLY A 122 -7.10 3.94 1.30
N GLN A 123 -6.81 4.55 0.15
CA GLN A 123 -5.53 5.20 -0.11
C GLN A 123 -5.31 6.43 0.78
N ARG A 124 -6.34 7.27 0.96
CA ARG A 124 -6.27 8.42 1.87
C ARG A 124 -6.12 7.98 3.32
N ALA A 125 -6.73 6.87 3.71
CA ALA A 125 -6.61 6.31 5.05
C ALA A 125 -5.17 5.81 5.35
N ILE A 126 -4.53 5.13 4.40
CA ILE A 126 -3.11 4.75 4.52
C ILE A 126 -2.24 6.01 4.68
N ALA A 127 -2.48 7.03 3.85
CA ALA A 127 -1.76 8.31 3.95
C ALA A 127 -1.96 8.95 5.34
N GLN A 128 -3.20 8.98 5.83
CA GLN A 128 -3.54 9.54 7.13
C GLN A 128 -2.82 8.81 8.27
N VAL A 129 -2.74 7.47 8.23
CA VAL A 129 -2.00 6.69 9.24
C VAL A 129 -0.52 7.07 9.25
N VAL A 130 0.12 7.21 8.09
CA VAL A 130 1.53 7.63 8.00
C VAL A 130 1.72 9.02 8.62
N LEU A 131 0.85 9.98 8.29
CA LEU A 131 0.94 11.35 8.80
C LEU A 131 0.58 11.45 10.29
N ASN A 132 -0.30 10.59 10.79
CA ASN A 132 -0.58 10.44 12.21
C ASN A 132 0.65 9.91 12.96
N ARG A 133 1.37 8.93 12.39
CA ARG A 133 2.63 8.43 12.95
C ARG A 133 3.68 9.54 13.03
N VAL A 134 3.87 10.32 11.96
CA VAL A 134 4.80 11.48 11.95
C VAL A 134 4.54 12.45 13.11
N ARG A 135 3.28 12.54 13.58
CA ARG A 135 2.87 13.44 14.68
C ARG A 135 2.88 12.79 16.05
N HIS A 136 3.09 11.49 16.16
CA HIS A 136 3.03 10.76 17.42
C HIS A 136 4.45 10.42 17.92
N PRO A 137 4.79 10.67 19.21
CA PRO A 137 6.16 10.54 19.74
C PRO A 137 6.73 9.11 19.74
N ALA A 138 5.91 8.11 19.42
CA ALA A 138 6.36 6.73 19.27
C ALA A 138 6.97 6.40 17.90
N TYR A 139 6.94 7.33 16.94
CA TYR A 139 7.42 7.10 15.58
C TYR A 139 8.40 8.21 15.15
N PRO A 140 9.16 8.00 14.05
CA PRO A 140 9.95 9.06 13.43
C PRO A 140 9.12 10.29 13.04
N ASP A 141 9.73 11.46 13.08
CA ASP A 141 9.10 12.76 12.80
C ASP A 141 9.21 13.20 11.33
N SER A 142 9.49 12.26 10.42
CA SER A 142 9.57 12.49 8.97
C SER A 142 8.84 11.40 8.20
N VAL A 143 8.34 11.72 7.00
CA VAL A 143 7.49 10.80 6.22
C VAL A 143 8.29 9.58 5.79
N CYS A 144 9.46 9.78 5.20
CA CYS A 144 10.35 8.69 4.83
C CYS A 144 10.87 7.94 6.07
N GLY A 145 11.09 8.64 7.19
CA GLY A 145 11.46 8.00 8.45
C GLY A 145 10.43 6.97 8.90
N VAL A 146 9.14 7.31 8.85
CA VAL A 146 8.03 6.39 9.15
C VAL A 146 7.90 5.27 8.12
N VAL A 147 7.93 5.61 6.84
CA VAL A 147 7.72 4.63 5.75
C VAL A 147 8.83 3.58 5.71
N PHE A 148 10.07 3.98 5.97
CA PHE A 148 11.24 3.10 5.93
C PHE A 148 11.71 2.65 7.31
N GLU A 149 10.87 2.79 8.32
CA GLU A 149 11.20 2.36 9.67
C GLU A 149 11.50 0.85 9.69
N GLY A 150 12.70 0.50 10.19
CA GLY A 150 13.14 -0.88 10.28
C GLY A 150 13.67 -1.50 8.97
N GLN A 151 13.78 -0.75 7.86
CA GLN A 151 14.23 -1.30 6.56
C GLN A 151 15.61 -1.99 6.58
N HIS A 152 16.48 -1.63 7.52
CA HIS A 152 17.83 -2.21 7.65
C HIS A 152 17.84 -3.55 8.41
N ARG A 153 16.69 -3.98 8.93
CA ARG A 153 16.55 -5.25 9.67
C ARG A 153 16.26 -6.39 8.68
N SER A 154 16.63 -7.61 9.06
CA SER A 154 16.31 -8.82 8.28
C SER A 154 14.84 -9.23 8.37
N THR A 155 14.14 -8.80 9.43
CA THR A 155 12.70 -8.98 9.64
C THR A 155 12.14 -7.78 10.41
N GLY A 156 10.82 -7.57 10.35
CA GLY A 156 10.15 -6.52 11.14
C GLY A 156 10.26 -5.12 10.56
N CYS A 157 10.23 -5.00 9.24
CA CYS A 157 10.04 -3.72 8.55
C CYS A 157 8.62 -3.22 8.81
N GLN A 158 8.46 -1.92 9.05
CA GLN A 158 7.14 -1.35 9.30
C GLN A 158 6.21 -1.54 8.10
N PHE A 159 6.75 -1.36 6.90
CA PHE A 159 6.09 -1.67 5.63
C PHE A 159 6.90 -2.76 4.93
N THR A 160 6.25 -3.87 4.54
CA THR A 160 6.99 -5.05 4.06
C THR A 160 7.69 -4.80 2.73
N PHE A 161 7.12 -3.91 1.89
CA PHE A 161 7.70 -3.55 0.59
C PHE A 161 9.11 -2.95 0.68
N THR A 162 9.51 -2.44 1.85
CA THR A 162 10.83 -1.81 2.05
C THR A 162 11.95 -2.85 2.19
N CYS A 163 11.62 -4.13 2.37
CA CYS A 163 12.62 -5.18 2.60
C CYS A 163 12.35 -6.50 1.87
N ASP A 164 11.19 -6.67 1.22
CA ASP A 164 10.84 -7.87 0.44
C ASP A 164 11.33 -7.82 -1.03
N GLY A 165 11.93 -6.71 -1.46
CA GLY A 165 12.39 -6.48 -2.83
C GLY A 165 11.31 -6.00 -3.81
N SER A 166 10.10 -5.70 -3.35
CA SER A 166 9.00 -5.21 -4.19
C SER A 166 9.37 -3.94 -4.98
N ARG A 167 10.19 -3.06 -4.39
CA ARG A 167 10.71 -1.83 -5.02
C ARG A 167 11.65 -2.07 -6.22
N ALA A 168 12.09 -3.30 -6.47
CA ALA A 168 12.93 -3.63 -7.61
C ALA A 168 12.15 -3.70 -8.94
N ARG A 169 10.81 -3.77 -8.88
CA ARG A 169 9.95 -3.82 -10.07
C ARG A 169 9.40 -2.43 -10.38
N PRO A 170 9.27 -2.06 -11.67
CA PRO A 170 8.62 -0.81 -12.03
C PRO A 170 7.13 -0.85 -11.61
N PRO A 171 6.59 0.24 -11.05
CA PRO A 171 5.18 0.30 -10.68
C PRO A 171 4.30 0.42 -11.93
N VAL A 172 3.03 0.06 -11.78
CA VAL A 172 2.03 0.26 -12.84
C VAL A 172 1.69 1.76 -12.94
N PRO A 173 1.88 2.42 -14.10
CA PRO A 173 1.85 3.89 -14.18
C PRO A 173 0.55 4.55 -13.69
N ASN A 174 -0.62 4.01 -14.05
CA ASN A 174 -1.90 4.62 -13.67
C ASN A 174 -2.20 4.47 -12.17
N LEU A 175 -1.81 3.34 -11.57
CA LEU A 175 -1.96 3.10 -10.13
C LEU A 175 -1.01 3.97 -9.32
N TRP A 176 0.22 4.16 -9.82
CA TRP A 176 1.20 5.07 -9.24
C TRP A 176 0.73 6.52 -9.28
N ALA A 177 0.27 7.00 -10.44
CA ALA A 177 -0.25 8.36 -10.59
C ALA A 177 -1.42 8.65 -9.62
N ARG A 178 -2.31 7.67 -9.42
CA ARG A 178 -3.39 7.76 -8.44
C ARG A 178 -2.86 7.87 -7.01
N ALA A 179 -1.93 7.01 -6.62
CA ALA A 179 -1.30 7.06 -5.29
C ALA A 179 -0.55 8.38 -5.06
N ASN A 180 0.15 8.90 -6.07
CA ASN A 180 0.86 10.17 -6.01
C ASN A 180 -0.08 11.36 -5.82
N ARG A 181 -1.21 11.38 -6.52
CA ARG A 181 -2.26 12.40 -6.32
C ARG A 181 -2.76 12.40 -4.88
N VAL A 182 -3.03 11.23 -4.31
CA VAL A 182 -3.47 11.10 -2.92
C VAL A 182 -2.38 11.57 -1.95
N ALA A 183 -1.13 11.19 -2.19
CA ALA A 183 0.01 11.63 -1.38
C ALA A 183 0.14 13.17 -1.36
N LYS A 184 0.09 13.82 -2.53
CA LYS A 184 0.13 15.28 -2.66
C LYS A 184 -1.00 15.96 -1.89
N ALA A 185 -2.23 15.45 -2.05
CA ALA A 185 -3.38 16.01 -1.36
C ALA A 185 -3.23 15.90 0.17
N ALA A 186 -2.80 14.74 0.68
CA ALA A 186 -2.60 14.52 2.11
C ALA A 186 -1.48 15.41 2.69
N LEU A 187 -0.35 15.54 1.99
CA LEU A 187 0.74 16.45 2.38
C LEU A 187 0.35 17.93 2.33
N GLY A 188 -0.63 18.27 1.49
CA GLY A 188 -1.26 19.58 1.40
C GLY A 188 -2.42 19.82 2.38
N GLY A 189 -2.73 18.86 3.24
CA GLY A 189 -3.71 19.02 4.32
C GLY A 189 -5.05 18.32 4.12
N ALA A 190 -5.24 17.54 3.05
CA ALA A 190 -6.43 16.70 2.94
C ALA A 190 -6.44 15.64 4.05
N VAL A 191 -7.58 15.49 4.72
CA VAL A 191 -7.79 14.58 5.84
C VAL A 191 -8.76 13.47 5.44
N GLU A 192 -8.49 12.23 5.89
CA GLU A 192 -9.46 11.13 5.84
C GLU A 192 -10.11 10.96 7.23
N PRO A 193 -11.30 11.54 7.47
CA PRO A 193 -11.91 11.56 8.80
C PRO A 193 -12.31 10.17 9.30
N ASP A 194 -12.61 9.23 8.39
CA ASP A 194 -13.12 7.90 8.72
C ASP A 194 -12.11 7.02 9.49
N VAL A 195 -10.83 7.41 9.53
CA VAL A 195 -9.79 6.73 10.31
C VAL A 195 -9.22 7.56 11.45
N GLY A 196 -9.67 8.80 11.65
CA GLY A 196 -9.28 9.67 12.75
C GLY A 196 -7.78 9.67 13.06
N LEU A 197 -7.44 9.39 14.33
CA LEU A 197 -6.07 9.31 14.86
C LEU A 197 -5.45 7.90 14.77
N SER A 198 -5.87 7.08 13.81
CA SER A 198 -5.31 5.73 13.64
C SER A 198 -3.81 5.76 13.37
N THR A 199 -3.10 4.83 13.98
CA THR A 199 -1.65 4.64 13.81
C THR A 199 -1.31 3.22 13.36
N HIS A 200 -2.30 2.34 13.28
CA HIS A 200 -2.12 0.94 12.89
C HIS A 200 -3.25 0.51 11.97
N TYR A 201 -2.96 -0.43 11.09
CA TYR A 201 -3.98 -1.16 10.35
C TYR A 201 -3.45 -2.55 9.98
N HIS A 202 -4.37 -3.43 9.60
CA HIS A 202 -4.04 -4.68 8.94
C HIS A 202 -5.14 -5.06 7.96
N ALA A 203 -4.85 -5.99 7.06
CA ALA A 203 -5.84 -6.48 6.13
C ALA A 203 -6.81 -7.46 6.80
N ASP A 204 -8.09 -7.43 6.44
CA ASP A 204 -9.19 -8.19 7.05
C ASP A 204 -9.03 -9.73 7.05
N TYR A 205 -8.10 -10.24 6.24
CA TYR A 205 -7.75 -11.66 6.13
C TYR A 205 -6.57 -12.09 7.02
N VAL A 206 -6.02 -11.20 7.85
CA VAL A 206 -5.01 -11.55 8.87
C VAL A 206 -5.47 -11.11 10.26
N THR A 207 -4.98 -11.77 11.31
CA THR A 207 -5.31 -11.41 12.70
C THR A 207 -4.03 -11.31 13.52
N PRO A 208 -3.38 -10.14 13.55
CA PRO A 208 -2.14 -9.96 14.28
C PRO A 208 -2.39 -9.91 15.79
N TYR A 209 -1.49 -10.49 16.58
CA TYR A 209 -1.61 -10.57 18.05
C TYR A 209 -1.74 -9.20 18.72
N TRP A 210 -1.15 -8.15 18.14
CA TRP A 210 -1.18 -6.79 18.69
C TRP A 210 -2.56 -6.12 18.54
N SER A 211 -3.42 -6.55 17.61
CA SER A 211 -4.71 -5.89 17.34
C SER A 211 -5.63 -5.88 18.57
N ALA A 212 -5.60 -6.95 19.38
CA ALA A 212 -6.37 -7.05 20.61
C ALA A 212 -5.95 -6.05 21.71
N SER A 213 -4.77 -5.44 21.58
CA SER A 213 -4.25 -4.44 22.52
C SER A 213 -4.59 -2.99 22.17
N LEU A 214 -5.23 -2.77 21.01
CA LEU A 214 -5.60 -1.46 20.48
C LEU A 214 -7.13 -1.26 20.48
N ASP A 215 -7.56 -0.02 20.25
CA ASP A 215 -8.97 0.29 20.02
C ASP A 215 -9.25 0.30 18.50
N PRO A 216 -10.27 -0.43 18.01
CA PRO A 216 -10.66 -0.38 16.61
C PRO A 216 -11.15 1.02 16.24
N ALA A 217 -10.67 1.53 15.11
CA ALA A 217 -10.97 2.86 14.61
C ALA A 217 -12.01 2.86 13.48
N GLY A 218 -12.03 1.79 12.67
CA GLY A 218 -12.93 1.67 11.53
C GLY A 218 -12.40 0.65 10.52
N GLN A 219 -13.15 0.44 9.44
CA GLN A 219 -12.73 -0.38 8.31
C GLN A 219 -13.04 0.35 7.01
N ILE A 220 -12.06 0.42 6.12
CA ILE A 220 -12.23 0.97 4.77
C ILE A 220 -11.62 -0.02 3.79
N GLY A 221 -12.44 -0.47 2.84
CA GLY A 221 -12.08 -1.58 1.95
C GLY A 221 -11.63 -2.79 2.76
N ARG A 222 -10.43 -3.29 2.47
CA ARG A 222 -9.89 -4.49 3.12
C ARG A 222 -9.07 -4.20 4.37
N HIS A 223 -8.97 -2.94 4.80
CA HIS A 223 -8.13 -2.56 5.94
C HIS A 223 -8.96 -2.23 7.18
N MET A 224 -8.63 -2.91 8.28
CA MET A 224 -9.10 -2.58 9.62
C MET A 224 -8.10 -1.66 10.30
N PHE A 225 -8.56 -0.49 10.75
CA PHE A 225 -7.74 0.56 11.34
C PHE A 225 -7.86 0.56 12.87
N TYR A 226 -6.79 0.97 13.55
CA TYR A 226 -6.70 0.98 15.01
C TYR A 226 -5.93 2.19 15.52
N ARG A 227 -6.31 2.64 16.71
CA ARG A 227 -5.59 3.66 17.49
C ARG A 227 -5.14 3.10 18.83
N TRP A 228 -4.18 3.79 19.44
CA TRP A 228 -3.76 3.49 20.82
C TRP A 228 -4.93 3.59 21.80
N ARG A 229 -4.88 2.78 22.86
CA ARG A 229 -5.80 2.88 24.00
C ARG A 229 -5.44 4.04 24.91
N GLY A 230 -6.45 4.58 25.60
CA GLY A 230 -6.26 5.61 26.61
C GLY A 230 -5.71 6.92 26.02
N THR A 231 -4.88 7.62 26.79
CA THR A 231 -4.36 8.94 26.44
C THR A 231 -3.52 8.94 25.17
N ASN A 232 -2.76 7.87 24.91
CA ASN A 232 -1.88 7.75 23.73
C ASN A 232 -2.65 7.78 22.40
N GLY A 233 -3.97 7.53 22.41
CA GLY A 233 -4.83 7.58 21.22
C GLY A 233 -5.61 8.88 21.06
N GLN A 234 -5.42 9.85 21.95
CA GLN A 234 -6.11 11.15 21.93
C GLN A 234 -5.26 12.20 21.20
N ALA A 235 -5.89 13.24 20.65
CA ALA A 235 -5.19 14.29 19.91
C ALA A 235 -4.07 14.97 20.71
N SER A 236 -4.21 15.03 22.04
CA SER A 236 -3.19 15.56 22.96
C SER A 236 -1.86 14.79 22.95
N SER A 237 -1.81 13.56 22.42
CA SER A 237 -0.57 12.79 22.24
C SER A 237 0.09 13.00 20.87
N PHE A 238 -0.58 13.66 19.92
CA PHE A 238 -0.05 13.90 18.57
C PHE A 238 0.67 15.25 18.50
N THR A 239 1.69 15.41 19.33
CA THR A 239 2.39 16.69 19.56
C THR A 239 3.65 16.86 18.72
N MET A 240 4.14 15.80 18.07
CA MET A 240 5.37 15.87 17.29
C MET A 240 5.14 16.74 16.06
N ARG A 241 6.16 17.55 15.76
CA ARG A 241 6.20 18.37 14.56
C ARG A 241 6.95 17.62 13.49
N TYR A 242 6.46 17.70 12.26
CA TYR A 242 7.21 17.25 11.10
C TYR A 242 8.56 17.96 11.03
N SER A 243 9.64 17.20 10.88
CA SER A 243 11.02 17.72 10.90
C SER A 243 11.33 18.66 9.72
N GLY A 244 10.56 18.55 8.62
CA GLY A 244 10.83 19.25 7.37
C GLY A 244 12.04 18.72 6.60
N LYS A 245 12.75 17.71 7.14
CA LYS A 245 13.95 17.11 6.56
C LYS A 245 13.73 15.62 6.39
N GLU A 246 13.72 15.18 5.14
CA GLU A 246 13.57 13.76 4.83
C GLU A 246 14.93 13.08 4.71
N PRO A 247 15.14 11.90 5.33
CA PRO A 247 16.36 11.13 5.18
C PRO A 247 16.60 10.72 3.73
N GLU A 248 17.87 10.52 3.38
CA GLU A 248 18.22 9.86 2.14
C GLU A 248 17.89 8.38 2.23
N ILE A 249 16.82 7.99 1.56
CA ILE A 249 16.50 6.59 1.32
C ILE A 249 17.16 6.22 0.00
N ALA A 250 17.88 5.09 -0.03
CA ALA A 250 18.45 4.55 -1.27
C ALA A 250 17.33 4.52 -2.33
N ALA A 251 17.44 5.46 -3.25
CA ALA A 251 16.33 5.83 -4.11
C ALA A 251 16.05 4.68 -5.07
N TYR A 252 14.77 4.36 -5.21
CA TYR A 252 14.26 3.92 -6.49
C TYR A 252 14.75 4.91 -7.55
N THR A 253 15.52 4.44 -8.54
CA THR A 253 15.96 5.29 -9.64
C THR A 253 14.71 5.74 -10.42
N PRO A 254 14.44 7.06 -10.57
CA PRO A 254 13.20 7.57 -11.18
C PRO A 254 12.99 7.23 -12.66
N ARG A 255 13.82 6.38 -13.27
CA ARG A 255 13.92 6.22 -14.73
C ARG A 255 12.75 5.45 -15.37
N ALA A 256 11.75 4.99 -14.59
CA ALA A 256 10.64 4.21 -15.15
C ALA A 256 9.23 4.63 -14.72
N ALA A 257 9.05 5.61 -13.80
CA ALA A 257 7.73 5.86 -13.20
C ALA A 257 7.00 7.13 -13.69
N ALA A 258 7.66 8.02 -14.43
CA ALA A 258 7.00 9.18 -15.01
C ALA A 258 7.44 9.35 -16.47
N GLY A 259 6.48 9.31 -17.39
CA GLY A 259 6.65 9.84 -18.73
C GLY A 259 6.76 11.37 -18.77
N ASP A 260 7.00 12.01 -17.63
CA ASP A 260 7.32 13.42 -17.51
C ASP A 260 8.81 13.54 -17.16
N GLU A 261 9.58 14.16 -18.05
CA GLU A 261 10.96 14.52 -17.80
C GLU A 261 11.02 15.49 -16.60
N ILE A 262 11.59 15.06 -15.48
CA ILE A 262 12.03 16.00 -14.45
C ILE A 262 13.26 16.73 -15.02
N PRO A 263 13.26 18.06 -15.17
CA PRO A 263 14.46 18.79 -15.57
C PRO A 263 15.58 18.45 -14.59
N ALA A 264 16.72 18.01 -15.12
CA ALA A 264 17.90 17.77 -14.31
C ALA A 264 18.16 19.00 -13.43
N VAL A 265 18.15 18.81 -12.11
CA VAL A 265 18.51 19.85 -11.16
C VAL A 265 19.98 20.19 -11.41
N MET A 266 20.22 21.30 -12.11
CA MET A 266 21.53 21.90 -12.23
C MET A 266 22.02 22.31 -10.84
N PRO A 267 23.29 22.08 -10.47
CA PRO A 267 23.81 22.54 -9.19
C PRO A 267 23.98 24.06 -9.25
N GLY A 268 22.99 24.79 -8.75
CA GLY A 268 23.04 26.25 -8.65
C GLY A 268 21.73 26.93 -8.97
N ALA A 269 20.75 26.85 -8.06
CA ALA A 269 19.59 27.74 -8.08
C ALA A 269 19.26 28.16 -6.65
N THR A 270 19.99 29.17 -6.18
CA THR A 270 19.53 30.05 -5.10
C THR A 270 18.38 30.89 -5.64
N GLN A 271 17.14 30.54 -5.32
CA GLN A 271 16.06 31.49 -5.00
C GLN A 271 14.80 30.74 -4.57
N ALA A 272 14.34 31.03 -3.37
CA ALA A 272 13.07 30.56 -2.83
C ALA A 272 11.93 31.31 -3.55
N GLY A 273 11.21 30.62 -4.43
CA GLY A 273 9.91 31.08 -4.93
C GLY A 273 8.81 30.47 -4.06
N SER A 274 7.92 31.29 -3.51
CA SER A 274 6.80 30.83 -2.70
C SER A 274 5.78 30.07 -3.57
N ILE A 275 5.28 28.95 -3.07
CA ILE A 275 4.20 28.13 -3.68
C ILE A 275 2.82 28.81 -3.70
N ALA A 276 2.74 30.12 -3.45
CA ALA A 276 1.48 30.86 -3.41
C ALA A 276 0.84 31.11 -4.80
N GLU A 277 1.58 30.93 -5.90
CA GLU A 277 1.05 31.22 -7.25
C GLU A 277 0.31 30.06 -7.94
N ILE A 278 0.34 28.84 -7.38
CA ILE A 278 -0.31 27.66 -8.02
C ILE A 278 -1.79 27.51 -7.60
N THR A 279 -2.31 28.37 -6.72
CA THR A 279 -3.68 28.24 -6.18
C THR A 279 -4.79 28.87 -7.02
N ALA A 280 -4.50 29.43 -8.20
CA ALA A 280 -5.47 30.27 -8.92
C ALA A 280 -6.46 29.54 -9.86
N THR A 281 -6.47 28.21 -9.94
CA THR A 281 -7.41 27.48 -10.83
C THR A 281 -7.90 26.16 -10.24
N PHE A 282 -8.59 26.22 -9.09
CA PHE A 282 -9.42 25.11 -8.65
C PHE A 282 -10.79 25.61 -8.21
N ASP A 283 -11.83 25.20 -8.94
CA ASP A 283 -13.21 25.40 -8.53
C ASP A 283 -13.50 24.54 -7.28
N PRO A 284 -14.12 25.11 -6.22
CA PRO A 284 -14.51 24.34 -5.06
C PRO A 284 -15.62 23.34 -5.42
N ALA A 285 -15.47 22.09 -4.97
CA ALA A 285 -16.49 21.06 -5.12
C ALA A 285 -17.79 21.47 -4.37
N PRO A 286 -18.98 21.17 -4.91
CA PRO A 286 -20.25 21.53 -4.29
C PRO A 286 -20.50 20.73 -2.99
N PRO A 287 -21.23 21.30 -2.01
CA PRO A 287 -21.51 20.63 -0.74
C PRO A 287 -22.45 19.43 -0.93
N ALA A 288 -22.12 18.32 -0.26
CA ALA A 288 -22.92 17.09 -0.28
C ALA A 288 -24.28 17.28 0.42
N PRO A 289 -25.37 16.65 -0.08
CA PRO A 289 -26.69 16.74 0.54
C PRO A 289 -26.76 15.97 1.88
N ALA A 290 -27.54 16.50 2.82
CA ALA A 290 -27.75 15.92 4.14
C ALA A 290 -28.47 14.57 4.09
N ALA A 291 -27.87 13.54 4.69
CA ALA A 291 -28.42 12.19 4.73
C ALA A 291 -29.52 12.05 5.82
N THR A 292 -30.68 11.52 5.42
CA THR A 292 -31.75 11.08 6.33
C THR A 292 -31.40 9.79 7.06
N PRO A 293 -31.73 9.64 8.36
CA PRO A 293 -31.39 8.45 9.13
C PRO A 293 -32.33 7.28 8.82
N PHE A 294 -31.80 6.15 8.35
CA PHE A 294 -32.53 4.89 8.22
C PHE A 294 -32.27 3.99 9.44
N ARG A 295 -33.32 3.31 9.94
CA ARG A 295 -33.26 2.45 11.13
C ARG A 295 -32.70 1.06 10.80
N ALA A 296 -31.70 0.63 11.57
CA ALA A 296 -31.14 -0.71 11.49
C ALA A 296 -31.96 -1.76 12.28
N ARG A 297 -31.90 -3.01 11.80
CA ARG A 297 -32.39 -4.23 12.46
C ARG A 297 -31.20 -4.96 13.12
N PRO A 298 -31.32 -5.45 14.36
CA PRO A 298 -30.17 -5.98 15.11
C PRO A 298 -29.72 -7.37 14.61
N LEU A 299 -28.40 -7.60 14.62
CA LEU A 299 -27.78 -8.91 14.39
C LEU A 299 -27.83 -9.75 15.67
N ARG A 300 -28.15 -11.04 15.56
CA ARG A 300 -28.16 -11.98 16.69
C ARG A 300 -26.72 -12.40 17.03
N LEU A 301 -26.31 -12.18 18.28
CA LEU A 301 -25.11 -12.78 18.85
C LEU A 301 -25.23 -14.32 18.80
N ALA A 302 -24.24 -15.00 18.25
CA ALA A 302 -24.08 -16.44 18.40
C ALA A 302 -23.71 -16.75 19.86
N LYS A 303 -24.49 -17.61 20.50
CA LYS A 303 -24.32 -18.06 21.88
C LYS A 303 -23.21 -19.13 21.95
N ASP A 304 -22.37 -19.03 22.97
CA ASP A 304 -21.22 -19.87 23.26
C ASP A 304 -21.52 -21.38 23.21
N ALA A 305 -20.64 -22.14 22.56
CA ALA A 305 -20.55 -23.59 22.69
C ALA A 305 -19.62 -23.90 23.87
N ALA A 306 -20.19 -23.95 25.08
CA ALA A 306 -19.57 -24.53 26.25
C ALA A 306 -20.62 -25.41 26.95
N ASP A 307 -20.71 -26.68 26.54
CA ASP A 307 -20.98 -27.79 27.47
C ASP A 307 -20.81 -29.14 26.75
N GLY A 308 -20.21 -30.12 27.43
CA GLY A 308 -20.09 -31.47 26.87
C GLY A 308 -18.98 -32.34 27.45
N GLY A 309 -18.80 -32.35 28.77
CA GLY A 309 -18.10 -33.42 29.46
C GLY A 309 -19.07 -34.54 29.85
N LYS A 310 -18.89 -35.74 29.29
CA LYS A 310 -18.95 -37.07 29.92
C LYS A 310 -18.69 -38.16 28.89
#